data_AF-A0A536V1M9-F1
#
_entry.id   AF-A0A536V1M9-F1
#
_cell.length_a   1.000
_cell.length_b   1.000
_cell.length_c   1.000
_cell.angle_alpha   90.00
_cell.angle_beta   90.00
_cell.angle_gamma   90.00
#
_symmetry.space_group_name_H-M   'P 1'
#
loop_
_entity.id
_entity.type
_entity.pdbx_description
1 polymer ?
#
loop_
_entity_poly.entity_id
_entity_poly.type
_entity_poly.pdbx_seq_one_letter_code
_entity_poly.pdbx_strand_id
1 'polypeptide(L)'
;MKVFAPLLLALVVNFAAAQEVVRPELGKPLQAAQEAAKAGKYDEALARLREADAVPNLTPHEAFLIARLRGFSALGAGDTATAIKAFELVINASETTPDELQRTLDALANTAYRAKDYARATSALERYFKAGGTNEALRLMLAQSRYLQGDAAGAARDLTAIIQADEAAKRATPELQLRLLASCQQQLKDEAGYTATLERLLAAYPKPEYWADRLARVARQPGFAERLAIDLYRLKAATGNLSDTDAVHLAKLALLAGLPGEAKKVVGDRDAALRQQAERQLAADKMGPAEENAARAAKDGNALFNLGYALASGGALDRGLPLMEQGLAKGGLKRPDDAKLHLGLTQALAGRKDDAKQTLAGVQGSDGAGDLARLWTVYLR
;
A
#
# COMPACT_ATOMS: atom_id res chain seq x y z
N MET A 1 -11.26 -7.20 -23.56
CA MET A 1 -12.17 -6.74 -24.63
C MET A 1 -13.36 -7.67 -24.94
N LYS A 2 -13.39 -8.94 -24.53
CA LYS A 2 -14.45 -9.89 -24.96
C LYS A 2 -15.68 -10.05 -24.03
N VAL A 3 -15.70 -9.41 -22.86
CA VAL A 3 -16.76 -9.64 -21.84
C VAL A 3 -17.76 -8.46 -21.73
N PHE A 4 -17.49 -7.31 -22.34
CA PHE A 4 -18.37 -6.13 -22.26
C PHE A 4 -19.37 -5.98 -23.41
N ALA A 5 -19.15 -6.67 -24.54
CA ALA A 5 -20.03 -6.59 -25.71
C ALA A 5 -21.45 -7.17 -25.53
N PRO A 6 -21.69 -8.26 -24.75
CA PRO A 6 -23.01 -8.89 -24.74
C PRO A 6 -23.99 -8.24 -23.75
N LEU A 7 -23.51 -7.54 -22.71
CA LEU A 7 -24.39 -7.00 -21.67
C LEU A 7 -25.05 -5.65 -22.03
N LEU A 8 -24.40 -4.86 -22.88
CA LEU A 8 -24.99 -3.63 -23.45
C LEU A 8 -26.01 -3.92 -24.57
N LEU A 9 -25.92 -5.10 -25.19
CA LEU A 9 -26.84 -5.52 -26.26
C LEU A 9 -28.22 -5.96 -25.75
N ALA A 10 -28.32 -6.37 -24.48
CA ALA A 10 -29.57 -6.83 -23.85
C ALA A 10 -30.60 -5.71 -23.62
N LEU A 11 -30.23 -4.46 -23.90
CA LEU A 11 -31.12 -3.28 -23.87
C LEU A 11 -31.43 -2.71 -25.24
N VAL A 12 -31.29 -3.54 -26.28
CA VAL A 12 -32.10 -3.38 -27.48
C VAL A 12 -33.55 -3.63 -27.07
N VAL A 13 -34.19 -2.56 -26.61
CA VAL A 13 -35.60 -2.45 -26.31
C VAL A 13 -36.39 -3.19 -27.38
N ASN A 14 -37.31 -4.04 -26.92
CA ASN A 14 -38.32 -4.69 -27.72
C ASN A 14 -39.10 -3.60 -28.49
N PHE A 15 -38.68 -3.28 -29.71
CA PHE A 15 -39.18 -2.15 -30.52
C PHE A 15 -40.68 -2.26 -30.85
N ALA A 16 -41.29 -3.43 -30.63
CA ALA A 16 -42.73 -3.62 -30.79
C ALA A 16 -43.55 -2.67 -29.90
N ALA A 17 -43.04 -2.28 -28.72
CA ALA A 17 -43.72 -1.31 -27.84
C ALA A 17 -43.28 0.15 -28.06
N ALA A 18 -42.18 0.39 -28.79
CA ALA A 18 -41.65 1.73 -29.05
C ALA A 18 -42.14 2.34 -30.38
N GLN A 19 -42.78 1.53 -31.24
CA GLN A 19 -43.39 2.01 -32.49
C GLN A 19 -44.54 3.01 -32.27
N GLU A 20 -45.12 3.10 -31.07
CA GLU A 20 -46.18 4.09 -30.78
C GLU A 20 -45.66 5.51 -30.50
N VAL A 21 -44.35 5.73 -30.30
CA VAL A 21 -43.82 7.03 -29.79
C VAL A 21 -42.78 7.68 -30.72
N VAL A 22 -42.26 6.97 -31.72
CA VAL A 22 -41.25 7.51 -32.67
C VAL A 22 -41.90 7.79 -34.01
N ARG A 23 -41.67 8.97 -34.59
CA ARG A 23 -42.22 9.32 -35.90
C ARG A 23 -41.75 8.33 -37.00
N PRO A 24 -42.60 7.97 -37.98
CA PRO A 24 -42.24 7.04 -39.06
C PRO A 24 -40.97 7.43 -39.83
N GLU A 25 -40.72 8.73 -39.97
CA GLU A 25 -39.55 9.33 -40.62
C GLU A 25 -38.23 8.92 -39.92
N LEU A 26 -38.27 8.69 -38.61
CA LEU A 26 -37.11 8.27 -37.79
C LEU A 26 -37.05 6.77 -37.58
N GLY A 27 -38.18 6.06 -37.69
CA GLY A 27 -38.25 4.62 -37.45
C GLY A 27 -37.29 3.82 -38.34
N LYS A 28 -37.29 4.09 -39.66
CA LYS A 28 -36.42 3.36 -40.61
C LYS A 28 -34.91 3.62 -40.38
N PRO A 29 -34.43 4.88 -40.29
CA PRO A 29 -33.01 5.14 -40.01
C PRO A 29 -32.55 4.56 -38.66
N LEU A 30 -33.35 4.68 -37.61
CA LEU A 30 -33.00 4.14 -36.29
C LEU A 30 -32.95 2.62 -36.26
N GLN A 31 -33.89 1.94 -36.91
CA GLN A 31 -33.87 0.49 -37.02
C GLN A 31 -32.65 0.01 -37.81
N ALA A 32 -32.36 0.64 -38.95
CA ALA A 32 -31.18 0.32 -39.76
C ALA A 32 -29.87 0.57 -38.99
N ALA A 33 -29.78 1.67 -38.25
CA ALA A 33 -28.64 1.95 -37.38
C ALA A 33 -28.47 0.86 -36.31
N GLN A 34 -29.57 0.41 -35.70
CA GLN A 34 -29.55 -0.61 -34.67
C GLN A 34 -29.11 -1.97 -35.21
N GLU A 35 -29.61 -2.38 -36.37
CA GLU A 35 -29.21 -3.61 -37.06
C GLU A 35 -27.72 -3.57 -37.43
N ALA A 36 -27.24 -2.45 -37.98
CA ALA A 36 -25.82 -2.26 -38.27
C ALA A 36 -24.95 -2.34 -37.01
N ALA A 37 -25.36 -1.69 -35.91
CA ALA A 37 -24.64 -1.74 -34.63
C ALA A 37 -24.61 -3.16 -34.04
N LYS A 38 -25.72 -3.91 -34.11
CA LYS A 38 -25.78 -5.33 -33.70
C LYS A 38 -24.86 -6.21 -34.54
N ALA A 39 -24.71 -5.91 -35.82
CA ALA A 39 -23.80 -6.61 -36.73
C ALA A 39 -22.33 -6.19 -36.56
N GLY A 40 -22.00 -5.31 -35.60
CA GLY A 40 -20.65 -4.79 -35.40
C GLY A 40 -20.21 -3.77 -36.47
N LYS A 41 -21.12 -3.33 -37.33
CA LYS A 41 -20.87 -2.34 -38.40
C LYS A 41 -21.09 -0.93 -37.86
N TYR A 42 -20.22 -0.53 -36.93
CA TYR A 42 -20.41 0.70 -36.17
C TYR A 42 -20.36 1.98 -37.02
N ASP A 43 -19.48 2.03 -38.03
CA ASP A 43 -19.42 3.17 -38.95
C ASP A 43 -20.70 3.32 -39.79
N GLU A 44 -21.28 2.19 -40.23
CA GLU A 44 -22.56 2.16 -40.93
C GLU A 44 -23.69 2.64 -40.01
N ALA A 45 -23.70 2.18 -38.75
CA ALA A 45 -24.67 2.64 -37.76
C ALA A 45 -24.58 4.16 -37.53
N LEU A 46 -23.37 4.70 -37.42
CA LEU A 46 -23.16 6.14 -37.28
C LEU A 46 -23.60 6.93 -38.52
N ALA A 47 -23.43 6.38 -39.72
CA ALA A 47 -23.93 7.00 -40.94
C ALA A 47 -25.47 7.07 -40.95
N ARG A 48 -26.16 5.97 -40.57
CA ARG A 48 -27.62 5.94 -40.43
C ARG A 48 -28.15 6.89 -39.36
N LEU A 49 -27.40 7.08 -38.27
CA LEU A 49 -27.76 8.06 -37.23
C LEU A 49 -27.62 9.52 -37.70
N ARG A 50 -26.72 9.82 -38.63
CA ARG A 50 -26.65 11.15 -39.26
C ARG A 50 -27.84 11.43 -40.15
N GLU A 51 -28.39 10.41 -40.81
CA GLU A 51 -29.66 10.53 -41.54
C GLU A 51 -30.82 10.86 -40.57
N ALA A 52 -30.84 10.26 -39.38
CA ALA A 52 -31.83 10.56 -38.35
C ALA A 52 -31.74 12.00 -37.80
N ASP A 53 -30.53 12.57 -37.68
CA ASP A 53 -30.35 13.98 -37.26
C ASP A 53 -30.92 15.00 -38.26
N ALA A 54 -31.07 14.61 -39.52
CA ALA A 54 -31.58 15.49 -40.56
C ALA A 54 -33.10 15.70 -40.48
N VAL A 55 -33.80 14.91 -39.65
CA VAL A 55 -35.24 15.07 -39.43
C VAL A 55 -35.49 16.30 -38.55
N PRO A 56 -36.27 17.30 -39.02
CA PRO A 56 -36.50 18.51 -38.26
C PRO A 56 -37.37 18.26 -37.01
N ASN A 57 -37.21 19.14 -36.02
CA ASN A 57 -38.03 19.19 -34.80
C ASN A 57 -38.06 17.86 -34.02
N LEU A 58 -36.90 17.25 -33.80
CA LEU A 58 -36.77 16.05 -32.94
C LEU A 58 -37.41 16.30 -31.57
N THR A 59 -38.25 15.37 -31.13
CA THR A 59 -38.75 15.39 -29.75
C THR A 59 -37.63 15.03 -28.76
N PRO A 60 -37.75 15.40 -27.47
CA PRO A 60 -36.77 14.99 -26.45
C PRO A 60 -36.55 13.47 -26.41
N HIS A 61 -37.62 12.70 -26.55
CA HIS A 61 -37.57 11.24 -26.60
C HIS A 61 -36.80 10.72 -27.83
N GLU A 62 -37.03 11.29 -29.02
CA GLU A 62 -36.32 10.92 -30.24
C GLU A 62 -34.82 11.26 -30.16
N ALA A 63 -34.50 12.47 -29.68
CA ALA A 63 -33.11 12.88 -29.47
C ALA A 63 -32.40 11.97 -28.45
N PHE A 64 -33.09 11.55 -27.40
CA PHE A 64 -32.59 10.58 -26.42
C PHE A 64 -32.27 9.21 -27.06
N LEU A 65 -33.18 8.65 -27.85
CA LEU A 65 -32.96 7.37 -28.55
C LEU A 65 -31.79 7.43 -29.53
N ILE A 66 -31.70 8.52 -30.30
CA ILE A 66 -30.58 8.78 -31.21
C ILE A 66 -29.26 8.85 -30.42
N ALA A 67 -29.23 9.60 -29.29
CA ALA A 67 -28.04 9.74 -28.46
C ALA A 67 -27.59 8.40 -27.87
N ARG A 68 -28.50 7.56 -27.37
CA ARG A 68 -28.16 6.22 -26.84
C ARG A 68 -27.46 5.36 -27.89
N LEU A 69 -28.06 5.23 -29.07
CA LEU A 69 -27.52 4.40 -30.13
C LEU A 69 -26.22 4.99 -30.70
N ARG A 70 -26.10 6.32 -30.75
CA ARG A 70 -24.87 7.03 -31.13
C ARG A 70 -23.74 6.75 -30.15
N GLY A 71 -23.98 6.83 -28.84
CA GLY A 71 -22.96 6.58 -27.83
C GLY A 71 -22.37 5.17 -27.94
N PHE A 72 -23.24 4.17 -28.07
CA PHE A 72 -22.81 2.77 -28.26
C PHE A 72 -22.06 2.57 -29.58
N SER A 73 -22.60 3.08 -30.69
CA SER A 73 -21.99 2.90 -32.02
C SER A 73 -20.66 3.62 -32.11
N ALA A 74 -20.56 4.84 -31.60
CA ALA A 74 -19.31 5.60 -31.57
C ALA A 74 -18.24 4.91 -30.72
N LEU A 75 -18.62 4.36 -29.56
CA LEU A 75 -17.69 3.59 -28.73
C LEU A 75 -17.19 2.33 -29.47
N GLY A 76 -18.07 1.63 -30.19
CA GLY A 76 -17.73 0.47 -31.01
C GLY A 76 -16.81 0.80 -32.19
N ALA A 77 -17.01 1.97 -32.82
CA ALA A 77 -16.17 2.49 -33.89
C ALA A 77 -14.82 3.06 -33.41
N GLY A 78 -14.63 3.20 -32.08
CA GLY A 78 -13.46 3.87 -31.52
C GLY A 78 -13.49 5.40 -31.61
N ASP A 79 -14.61 6.00 -32.02
CA ASP A 79 -14.83 7.44 -32.01
C ASP A 79 -15.17 7.93 -30.60
N THR A 80 -14.14 8.15 -29.80
CA THR A 80 -14.26 8.56 -28.40
C THR A 80 -14.94 9.91 -28.23
N ALA A 81 -14.72 10.85 -29.16
CA ALA A 81 -15.25 12.20 -29.05
C ALA A 81 -16.77 12.21 -29.25
N THR A 82 -17.26 11.47 -30.26
CA THR A 82 -18.69 11.32 -30.51
C THR A 82 -19.35 10.52 -29.39
N ALA A 83 -18.70 9.45 -28.90
CA ALA A 83 -19.23 8.65 -27.79
C ALA A 83 -19.43 9.48 -26.52
N ILE A 84 -18.44 10.28 -26.13
CA ILE A 84 -18.50 11.17 -24.97
C ILE A 84 -19.70 12.12 -25.05
N LYS A 85 -19.84 12.85 -26.17
CA LYS A 85 -20.95 13.82 -26.35
C LYS A 85 -22.31 13.12 -26.28
N ALA A 86 -22.42 11.95 -26.90
CA ALA A 86 -23.65 11.17 -26.88
C ALA A 86 -24.00 10.66 -25.47
N PHE A 87 -23.03 10.18 -24.70
CA PHE A 87 -23.26 9.78 -23.31
C PHE A 87 -23.66 10.97 -22.42
N GLU A 88 -23.07 12.14 -22.59
CA GLU A 88 -23.46 13.36 -21.87
C GLU A 88 -24.92 13.76 -22.14
N LEU A 89 -25.38 13.62 -23.38
CA LEU A 89 -26.80 13.84 -23.74
C LEU A 89 -27.72 12.85 -23.02
N VAL A 90 -27.38 11.56 -23.05
CA VAL A 90 -28.15 10.51 -22.34
C VAL A 90 -28.18 10.80 -20.84
N ILE A 91 -27.05 11.09 -20.21
CA ILE A 91 -26.95 11.35 -18.77
C ILE A 91 -27.81 12.54 -18.31
N ASN A 92 -28.05 13.52 -19.18
CA ASN A 92 -28.80 14.74 -18.85
C ASN A 92 -30.28 14.69 -19.29
N ALA A 93 -30.71 13.63 -19.97
CA ALA A 93 -32.10 13.45 -20.40
C ALA A 93 -33.01 13.04 -19.21
N SER A 94 -34.24 13.55 -19.18
CA SER A 94 -35.20 13.20 -18.12
C SER A 94 -35.75 11.78 -18.23
N GLU A 95 -35.62 11.17 -19.41
CA GLU A 95 -36.00 9.79 -19.72
C GLU A 95 -35.03 8.76 -19.15
N THR A 96 -33.86 9.18 -18.66
CA THR A 96 -32.80 8.29 -18.18
C THR A 96 -33.16 7.68 -16.83
N THR A 97 -33.35 6.36 -16.82
CA THR A 97 -33.60 5.60 -15.59
C THR A 97 -32.35 5.57 -14.70
N PRO A 98 -32.48 5.37 -13.37
CA PRO A 98 -31.31 5.27 -12.48
C PRO A 98 -30.27 4.22 -12.90
N ASP A 99 -30.72 3.04 -13.35
CA ASP A 99 -29.83 1.97 -13.83
C ASP A 99 -29.14 2.33 -15.14
N GLU A 100 -29.82 3.05 -16.03
CA GLU A 100 -29.22 3.57 -17.26
C GLU A 100 -28.25 4.71 -16.98
N LEU A 101 -28.55 5.58 -16.02
CA LEU A 101 -27.67 6.65 -15.59
C LEU A 101 -26.33 6.07 -15.09
N GLN A 102 -26.37 5.08 -14.19
CA GLN A 102 -25.16 4.45 -13.67
C GLN A 102 -24.33 3.79 -14.78
N ARG A 103 -24.95 3.02 -15.67
CA ARG A 103 -24.25 2.36 -16.79
C ARG A 103 -23.66 3.36 -17.79
N THR A 104 -24.37 4.45 -18.07
CA THR A 104 -23.91 5.49 -18.98
C THR A 104 -22.76 6.30 -18.36
N LEU A 105 -22.82 6.57 -17.05
CA LEU A 105 -21.71 7.21 -16.31
C LEU A 105 -20.46 6.32 -16.28
N ASP A 106 -20.60 5.01 -16.08
CA ASP A 106 -19.50 4.04 -16.19
C ASP A 106 -18.85 4.09 -17.59
N ALA A 107 -19.68 4.00 -18.64
CA ALA A 107 -19.21 4.06 -20.03
C ALA A 107 -18.52 5.40 -20.35
N LEU A 108 -19.09 6.53 -19.92
CA LEU A 108 -18.50 7.86 -20.06
C LEU A 108 -17.15 7.93 -19.35
N ALA A 109 -17.08 7.49 -18.09
CA ALA A 109 -15.86 7.52 -17.30
C ALA A 109 -14.74 6.71 -17.95
N ASN A 110 -15.02 5.48 -18.38
CA ASN A 110 -14.06 4.63 -19.08
C ASN A 110 -13.58 5.24 -20.41
N THR A 111 -14.51 5.81 -21.18
CA THR A 111 -14.19 6.43 -22.48
C THR A 111 -13.32 7.67 -22.29
N ALA A 112 -13.68 8.55 -21.35
CA ALA A 112 -12.93 9.75 -21.00
C ALA A 112 -11.54 9.40 -20.45
N TYR A 113 -11.44 8.40 -19.56
CA TYR A 113 -10.17 7.95 -19.00
C TYR A 113 -9.20 7.45 -20.08
N ARG A 114 -9.68 6.64 -21.03
CA ARG A 114 -8.87 6.17 -22.16
C ARG A 114 -8.45 7.30 -23.10
N ALA A 115 -9.30 8.30 -23.26
CA ALA A 115 -9.00 9.54 -23.98
C ALA A 115 -8.07 10.48 -23.18
N LYS A 116 -7.62 10.08 -21.98
CA LYS A 116 -6.82 10.88 -21.04
C LYS A 116 -7.50 12.17 -20.57
N ASP A 117 -8.81 12.26 -20.74
CA ASP A 117 -9.63 13.33 -20.19
C ASP A 117 -10.03 12.96 -18.75
N TYR A 118 -9.08 13.11 -17.85
CA TYR A 118 -9.27 12.75 -16.44
C TYR A 118 -10.28 13.67 -15.75
N ALA A 119 -10.47 14.91 -16.21
CA ALA A 119 -11.47 15.81 -15.64
C ALA A 119 -12.89 15.31 -15.87
N ARG A 120 -13.19 14.93 -17.11
CA ARG A 120 -14.48 14.34 -17.45
C ARG A 120 -14.66 12.96 -16.81
N ALA A 121 -13.60 12.14 -16.75
CA ALA A 121 -13.64 10.85 -16.07
C ALA A 121 -13.98 11.02 -14.57
N THR A 122 -13.28 11.90 -13.86
CA THR A 122 -13.52 12.22 -12.44
C THR A 122 -14.96 12.68 -12.22
N SER A 123 -15.47 13.62 -13.04
CA SER A 123 -16.85 14.12 -12.92
C SER A 123 -17.89 13.00 -13.12
N ALA A 124 -17.70 12.14 -14.12
CA ALA A 124 -18.58 11.00 -14.38
C ALA A 124 -18.56 9.99 -13.22
N LEU A 125 -17.39 9.70 -12.65
CA LEU A 125 -17.22 8.78 -11.53
C LEU A 125 -17.83 9.31 -10.23
N GLU A 126 -17.67 10.59 -9.93
CA GLU A 126 -18.32 11.21 -8.77
C GLU A 126 -19.84 11.12 -8.86
N ARG A 127 -20.40 11.40 -10.04
CA ARG A 127 -21.83 11.23 -10.30
C ARG A 127 -22.25 9.76 -10.19
N TYR A 128 -21.43 8.82 -10.67
CA TYR A 128 -21.70 7.38 -10.58
C TYR A 128 -21.84 6.93 -9.13
N PHE A 129 -20.89 7.31 -8.25
CA PHE A 129 -20.95 6.97 -6.83
C PHE A 129 -22.08 7.70 -6.10
N LYS A 130 -22.36 8.96 -6.47
CA LYS A 130 -23.51 9.71 -5.92
C LYS A 130 -24.86 9.08 -6.30
N ALA A 131 -24.93 8.45 -7.48
CA ALA A 131 -26.10 7.71 -7.94
C ALA A 131 -26.25 6.32 -7.30
N GLY A 132 -25.38 5.94 -6.35
CA GLY A 132 -25.43 4.65 -5.65
C GLY A 132 -24.62 3.54 -6.29
N GLY A 133 -23.75 3.85 -7.26
CA GLY A 133 -22.86 2.86 -7.85
C GLY A 133 -21.84 2.32 -6.84
N THR A 134 -21.49 1.04 -6.93
CA THR A 134 -20.64 0.34 -5.95
C THR A 134 -19.42 -0.34 -6.54
N ASN A 135 -19.19 -0.23 -7.85
CA ASN A 135 -18.07 -0.90 -8.52
C ASN A 135 -16.70 -0.43 -7.99
N GLU A 136 -15.96 -1.35 -7.36
CA GLU A 136 -14.64 -1.10 -6.77
C GLU A 136 -13.58 -0.68 -7.80
N ALA A 137 -13.64 -1.24 -9.01
CA ALA A 137 -12.70 -0.88 -10.08
C ALA A 137 -12.86 0.58 -10.51
N LEU A 138 -14.09 1.09 -10.50
CA LEU A 138 -14.36 2.51 -10.79
C LEU A 138 -13.87 3.42 -9.66
N ARG A 139 -13.82 2.93 -8.42
CA ARG A 139 -13.31 3.71 -7.28
C ARG A 139 -11.80 3.87 -7.40
N LEU A 140 -11.10 2.80 -7.80
CA LEU A 140 -9.68 2.88 -8.12
C LEU A 140 -9.42 3.83 -9.31
N MET A 141 -10.26 3.77 -10.35
CA MET A 141 -10.15 4.68 -11.50
C MET A 141 -10.36 6.14 -11.10
N LEU A 142 -11.24 6.42 -10.13
CA LEU A 142 -11.46 7.78 -9.59
C LEU A 142 -10.19 8.27 -8.87
N ALA A 143 -9.61 7.45 -8.00
CA ALA A 143 -8.37 7.77 -7.31
C ALA A 143 -7.23 8.07 -8.29
N GLN A 144 -7.07 7.22 -9.31
CA GLN A 144 -6.06 7.39 -10.36
C GLN A 144 -6.30 8.66 -11.20
N SER A 145 -7.55 8.94 -11.57
CA SER A 145 -7.91 10.14 -12.33
C SER A 145 -7.55 11.39 -11.54
N ARG A 146 -7.94 11.47 -10.26
CA ARG A 146 -7.57 12.57 -9.36
C ARG A 146 -6.06 12.74 -9.23
N TYR A 147 -5.32 11.66 -9.03
CA TYR A 147 -3.86 11.70 -8.96
C TYR A 147 -3.24 12.27 -10.25
N LEU A 148 -3.72 11.82 -11.42
CA LEU A 148 -3.24 12.29 -12.73
C LEU A 148 -3.61 13.75 -13.01
N GLN A 149 -4.61 14.29 -12.32
CA GLN A 149 -4.97 15.71 -12.35
C GLN A 149 -4.20 16.56 -11.33
N GLY A 150 -3.36 15.95 -10.48
CA GLY A 150 -2.67 16.64 -9.39
C GLY A 150 -3.52 16.81 -8.12
N ASP A 151 -4.72 16.23 -8.05
CA ASP A 151 -5.53 16.18 -6.82
C ASP A 151 -5.07 15.02 -5.92
N ALA A 152 -3.88 15.20 -5.32
CA ALA A 152 -3.30 14.22 -4.41
C ALA A 152 -4.17 13.99 -3.16
N ALA A 153 -4.86 15.02 -2.67
CA ALA A 153 -5.72 14.94 -1.49
C ALA A 153 -6.95 14.06 -1.76
N GLY A 154 -7.65 14.30 -2.87
CA GLY A 154 -8.79 13.50 -3.27
C GLY A 154 -8.41 12.05 -3.60
N ALA A 155 -7.26 11.84 -4.27
CA ALA A 155 -6.73 10.51 -4.54
C ALA A 155 -6.40 9.73 -3.26
N ALA A 156 -5.72 10.37 -2.29
CA ALA A 156 -5.40 9.77 -1.00
C ALA A 156 -6.66 9.36 -0.22
N ARG A 157 -7.70 10.20 -0.25
CA ARG A 157 -9.01 9.88 0.36
C ARG A 157 -9.63 8.63 -0.25
N ASP A 158 -9.67 8.52 -1.58
CA ASP A 158 -10.26 7.36 -2.25
C ASP A 158 -9.47 6.08 -2.01
N LEU A 159 -8.13 6.16 -2.04
CA LEU A 159 -7.25 5.02 -1.75
C LEU A 159 -7.37 4.54 -0.31
N THR A 160 -7.54 5.46 0.64
CA THR A 160 -7.80 5.11 2.03
C THR A 160 -9.12 4.35 2.17
N ALA A 161 -10.17 4.76 1.45
CA ALA A 161 -11.45 4.04 1.45
C ALA A 161 -11.32 2.64 0.82
N ILE A 162 -10.49 2.49 -0.23
CA ILE A 162 -10.19 1.17 -0.82
C ILE A 162 -9.48 0.27 0.21
N ILE A 163 -8.47 0.78 0.90
CA ILE A 163 -7.74 0.03 1.96
C ILE A 163 -8.70 -0.41 3.06
N GLN A 164 -9.57 0.48 3.53
CA GLN A 164 -10.57 0.15 4.57
C GLN A 164 -11.55 -0.93 4.11
N ALA A 165 -11.98 -0.90 2.85
CA ALA A 165 -12.83 -1.95 2.28
C ALA A 165 -12.09 -3.29 2.20
N ASP A 166 -10.82 -3.29 1.81
CA ASP A 166 -9.98 -4.48 1.76
C ASP A 166 -9.76 -5.10 3.15
N GLU A 167 -9.50 -4.26 4.15
CA GLU A 167 -9.39 -4.68 5.54
C GLU A 167 -10.69 -5.31 6.06
N ALA A 168 -11.84 -4.66 5.82
CA ALA A 168 -13.14 -5.17 6.21
C ALA A 168 -13.45 -6.52 5.54
N ALA A 169 -13.01 -6.68 4.28
CA ALA A 169 -13.13 -7.92 3.52
C ALA A 169 -11.99 -8.93 3.79
N LYS A 170 -11.09 -8.65 4.76
CA LYS A 170 -9.95 -9.50 5.14
C LYS A 170 -9.05 -9.91 3.96
N ARG A 171 -8.87 -9.00 3.01
CA ARG A 171 -8.06 -9.18 1.80
C ARG A 171 -6.90 -8.18 1.80
N ALA A 172 -5.79 -8.57 1.18
CA ALA A 172 -4.63 -7.70 1.07
C ALA A 172 -4.85 -6.64 -0.02
N THR A 173 -4.64 -5.37 0.32
CA THR A 173 -4.61 -4.30 -0.69
C THR A 173 -3.44 -4.49 -1.64
N PRO A 174 -3.64 -4.42 -2.97
CA PRO A 174 -2.56 -4.53 -3.94
C PRO A 174 -1.43 -3.51 -3.70
N GLU A 175 -0.17 -3.97 -3.82
CA GLU A 175 1.03 -3.15 -3.61
C GLU A 175 0.99 -1.82 -4.37
N LEU A 176 0.54 -1.83 -5.63
CA LEU A 176 0.46 -0.63 -6.47
C LEU A 176 -0.43 0.46 -5.88
N GLN A 177 -1.51 0.09 -5.19
CA GLN A 177 -2.45 1.04 -4.58
C GLN A 177 -1.85 1.66 -3.31
N LEU A 178 -1.17 0.85 -2.50
CA LEU A 178 -0.41 1.35 -1.34
C LEU A 178 0.71 2.29 -1.79
N ARG A 179 1.43 1.95 -2.86
CA ARG A 179 2.45 2.84 -3.45
C ARG A 179 1.87 4.13 -4.00
N LEU A 180 0.69 4.08 -4.62
CA LEU A 180 0.01 5.27 -5.09
C LEU A 180 -0.38 6.18 -3.91
N LEU A 181 -0.91 5.61 -2.82
CA LEU A 181 -1.23 6.36 -1.61
C LEU A 181 0.03 6.99 -0.99
N ALA A 182 1.12 6.23 -0.93
CA ALA A 182 2.42 6.72 -0.45
C ALA A 182 2.91 7.91 -1.29
N SER A 183 2.76 7.86 -2.63
CA SER A 183 3.08 8.98 -3.51
C SER A 183 2.21 10.21 -3.22
N CYS A 184 0.89 10.03 -3.05
CA CYS A 184 -0.02 11.13 -2.67
C CYS A 184 0.41 11.77 -1.34
N GLN A 185 0.72 10.95 -0.33
CA GLN A 185 1.13 11.43 0.99
C GLN A 185 2.46 12.21 0.95
N GLN A 186 3.41 11.80 0.11
CA GLN A 186 4.63 12.58 -0.12
C GLN A 186 4.34 13.94 -0.74
N GLN A 187 3.47 14.01 -1.76
CA GLN A 187 3.08 15.28 -2.37
C GLN A 187 2.38 16.21 -1.37
N LEU A 188 1.58 15.64 -0.48
CA LEU A 188 0.88 16.36 0.59
C LEU A 188 1.77 16.68 1.80
N LYS A 189 3.01 16.19 1.84
CA LYS A 189 3.92 16.26 3.00
C LYS A 189 3.30 15.64 4.27
N ASP A 190 2.45 14.63 4.10
CA ASP A 190 1.83 13.86 5.17
C ASP A 190 2.78 12.74 5.62
N GLU A 191 3.77 13.11 6.43
CA GLU A 191 4.79 12.19 6.94
C GLU A 191 4.21 11.06 7.80
N ALA A 192 3.16 11.36 8.58
CA ALA A 192 2.49 10.38 9.44
C ALA A 192 1.73 9.35 8.59
N GLY A 193 0.93 9.82 7.63
CA GLY A 193 0.25 8.95 6.68
C GLY A 193 1.22 8.12 5.86
N TYR A 194 2.29 8.73 5.35
CA TYR A 194 3.33 8.02 4.59
C TYR A 194 3.96 6.88 5.41
N THR A 195 4.29 7.15 6.68
CA THR A 195 4.85 6.13 7.57
C THR A 195 3.88 4.98 7.81
N ALA A 196 2.59 5.28 8.04
CA ALA A 196 1.57 4.24 8.17
C ALA A 196 1.41 3.40 6.90
N THR A 197 1.47 4.02 5.72
CA THR A 197 1.42 3.32 4.43
C THR A 197 2.66 2.46 4.20
N LEU A 198 3.85 2.93 4.57
CA LEU A 198 5.08 2.13 4.54
C LEU A 198 4.98 0.91 5.46
N GLU A 199 4.41 1.04 6.65
CA GLU A 199 4.21 -0.09 7.56
C GLU A 199 3.25 -1.14 6.98
N ARG A 200 2.22 -0.71 6.24
CA ARG A 200 1.34 -1.59 5.47
C ARG A 200 2.08 -2.30 4.34
N LEU A 201 2.92 -1.57 3.60
CA LEU A 201 3.78 -2.13 2.56
C LEU A 201 4.74 -3.18 3.14
N LEU A 202 5.40 -2.88 4.27
CA LEU A 202 6.28 -3.82 4.93
C LEU A 202 5.55 -5.08 5.44
N ALA A 203 4.33 -4.91 5.96
CA ALA A 203 3.53 -6.03 6.46
C ALA A 203 3.06 -6.99 5.36
N ALA A 204 2.70 -6.48 4.19
CA ALA A 204 2.13 -7.27 3.10
C ALA A 204 3.13 -7.62 1.98
N TYR A 205 4.15 -6.78 1.79
CA TYR A 205 5.11 -6.83 0.68
C TYR A 205 6.52 -6.42 1.17
N PRO A 206 7.21 -7.22 2.00
CA PRO A 206 8.45 -6.82 2.71
C PRO A 206 9.69 -6.73 1.79
N LYS A 207 9.69 -5.79 0.84
CA LYS A 207 10.80 -5.57 -0.09
C LYS A 207 11.93 -4.75 0.54
N PRO A 208 13.20 -4.97 0.17
CA PRO A 208 14.34 -4.24 0.73
C PRO A 208 14.20 -2.71 0.64
N GLU A 209 13.64 -2.17 -0.44
CA GLU A 209 13.47 -0.73 -0.62
C GLU A 209 12.53 -0.07 0.40
N TYR A 210 11.49 -0.77 0.87
CA TYR A 210 10.58 -0.24 1.90
C TYR A 210 11.24 -0.26 3.27
N TRP A 211 12.05 -1.28 3.53
CA TRP A 211 12.87 -1.34 4.73
C TRP A 211 13.88 -0.20 4.74
N ALA A 212 14.60 0.02 3.64
CA ALA A 212 15.55 1.12 3.51
C ALA A 212 14.92 2.48 3.84
N ASP A 213 13.76 2.79 3.25
CA ASP A 213 13.05 4.05 3.50
C ASP A 213 12.60 4.18 4.96
N ARG A 214 11.92 3.15 5.50
CA ARG A 214 11.44 3.18 6.89
C ARG A 214 12.58 3.31 7.90
N LEU A 215 13.69 2.60 7.69
CA LEU A 215 14.87 2.67 8.56
C LEU A 215 15.55 4.05 8.49
N ALA A 216 15.65 4.64 7.30
CA ALA A 216 16.16 6.01 7.15
C ALA A 216 15.29 7.03 7.89
N ARG A 217 13.98 6.83 7.92
CA ARG A 217 13.03 7.68 8.65
C ARG A 217 13.14 7.54 10.16
N VAL A 218 13.25 6.32 10.69
CA VAL A 218 13.52 6.09 12.12
C VAL A 218 14.76 6.87 12.55
N ALA A 219 15.84 6.76 11.77
CA ALA A 219 17.12 7.39 12.08
C ALA A 219 17.08 8.93 12.12
N ARG A 220 16.17 9.55 11.35
CA ARG A 220 16.03 11.00 11.23
C ARG A 220 14.90 11.57 12.10
N GLN A 221 14.15 10.73 12.79
CA GLN A 221 13.05 11.16 13.63
C GLN A 221 13.58 12.02 14.79
N PRO A 222 12.94 13.16 15.10
CA PRO A 222 13.30 13.96 16.26
C PRO A 222 13.24 13.12 17.54
N GLY A 223 14.30 13.19 18.35
CA GLY A 223 14.39 12.46 19.61
C GLY A 223 14.90 11.03 19.51
N PHE A 224 15.29 10.55 18.32
CA PHE A 224 15.96 9.26 18.19
C PHE A 224 17.25 9.22 19.02
N ALA A 225 17.34 8.29 19.96
CA ALA A 225 18.48 8.20 20.86
C ALA A 225 19.70 7.58 20.16
N GLU A 226 20.84 8.27 20.21
CA GLU A 226 22.10 7.81 19.58
C GLU A 226 22.51 6.40 20.02
N ARG A 227 22.25 6.03 21.28
CA ARG A 227 22.53 4.68 21.79
C ARG A 227 21.81 3.55 21.04
N LEU A 228 20.66 3.85 20.41
CA LEU A 228 19.87 2.89 19.63
C LEU A 228 20.38 2.77 18.19
N ALA A 229 21.42 3.51 17.81
CA ALA A 229 22.04 3.37 16.49
C ALA A 229 22.45 1.91 16.22
N ILE A 230 23.00 1.22 17.22
CA ILE A 230 23.37 -0.20 17.10
C ILE A 230 22.16 -1.07 16.71
N ASP A 231 21.00 -0.82 17.31
CA ASP A 231 19.76 -1.57 17.05
C ASP A 231 19.16 -1.27 15.68
N LEU A 232 19.29 -0.02 15.22
CA LEU A 232 18.96 0.36 13.84
C LEU A 232 19.83 -0.41 12.82
N TYR A 233 21.15 -0.48 13.04
CA TYR A 233 22.05 -1.20 12.14
C TYR A 233 21.83 -2.71 12.17
N ARG A 234 21.49 -3.30 13.31
CA ARG A 234 21.09 -4.71 13.39
C ARG A 234 19.87 -5.01 12.54
N LEU A 235 18.89 -4.11 12.54
CA LEU A 235 17.70 -4.26 11.71
C LEU A 235 18.01 -4.05 10.22
N LYS A 236 18.93 -3.12 9.87
CA LYS A 236 19.48 -3.05 8.52
C LYS A 236 20.11 -4.39 8.11
N ALA A 237 20.88 -5.03 8.98
CA ALA A 237 21.50 -6.33 8.71
C ALA A 237 20.44 -7.42 8.45
N ALA A 238 19.43 -7.50 9.32
CA ALA A 238 18.36 -8.50 9.22
C ALA A 238 17.53 -8.36 7.93
N THR A 239 17.39 -7.13 7.43
CA THR A 239 16.55 -6.80 6.26
C THR A 239 17.35 -6.73 4.95
N GLY A 240 18.65 -7.03 4.97
CA GLY A 240 19.51 -6.97 3.79
C GLY A 240 19.89 -5.55 3.35
N ASN A 241 19.72 -4.56 4.22
CA ASN A 241 20.01 -3.13 3.97
C ASN A 241 21.32 -2.65 4.61
N LEU A 242 22.17 -3.57 5.07
CA LEU A 242 23.47 -3.24 5.66
C LEU A 242 24.54 -3.17 4.55
N SER A 243 25.08 -1.99 4.32
CA SER A 243 26.25 -1.80 3.46
C SER A 243 27.54 -2.25 4.16
N ASP A 244 28.64 -2.38 3.41
CA ASP A 244 29.95 -2.71 4.00
C ASP A 244 30.44 -1.62 4.97
N THR A 245 30.20 -0.34 4.65
CA THR A 245 30.47 0.80 5.54
C THR A 245 29.64 0.70 6.82
N ASP A 246 28.36 0.38 6.70
CA ASP A 246 27.47 0.18 7.84
C ASP A 246 27.92 -1.02 8.70
N ALA A 247 28.42 -2.09 8.08
CA ALA A 247 28.93 -3.26 8.80
C ALA A 247 30.17 -2.93 9.65
N VAL A 248 31.12 -2.16 9.11
CA VAL A 248 32.27 -1.68 9.88
C VAL A 248 31.83 -0.76 11.02
N HIS A 249 30.85 0.12 10.78
CA HIS A 249 30.32 1.00 11.81
C HIS A 249 29.59 0.23 12.92
N LEU A 250 28.73 -0.73 12.56
CA LEU A 250 28.06 -1.62 13.51
C LEU A 250 29.07 -2.42 14.34
N ALA A 251 30.14 -2.94 13.74
CA ALA A 251 31.18 -3.65 14.48
C ALA A 251 31.88 -2.74 15.51
N LYS A 252 32.14 -1.46 15.18
CA LYS A 252 32.69 -0.49 16.15
C LYS A 252 31.71 -0.21 17.29
N LEU A 253 30.43 -0.01 16.99
CA LEU A 253 29.39 0.18 18.01
C LEU A 253 29.27 -1.04 18.92
N ALA A 254 29.33 -2.25 18.36
CA ALA A 254 29.30 -3.50 19.14
C ALA A 254 30.49 -3.63 20.09
N LEU A 255 31.71 -3.26 19.68
CA LEU A 255 32.86 -3.25 20.59
C LEU A 255 32.70 -2.25 21.73
N LEU A 256 32.21 -1.04 21.44
CA LEU A 256 31.92 -0.02 22.44
C LEU A 256 30.83 -0.47 23.43
N ALA A 257 29.88 -1.28 22.95
CA ALA A 257 28.84 -1.90 23.78
C ALA A 257 29.30 -3.14 24.56
N GLY A 258 30.56 -3.57 24.42
CA GLY A 258 31.07 -4.79 25.07
C GLY A 258 30.54 -6.09 24.44
N LEU A 259 30.27 -6.08 23.14
CA LEU A 259 29.76 -7.22 22.37
C LEU A 259 30.76 -7.69 21.30
N PRO A 260 31.97 -8.12 21.69
CA PRO A 260 33.04 -8.44 20.75
C PRO A 260 32.71 -9.63 19.83
N GLY A 261 31.89 -10.59 20.27
CA GLY A 261 31.42 -11.68 19.43
C GLY A 261 30.56 -11.21 18.25
N GLU A 262 29.65 -10.27 18.48
CA GLU A 262 28.86 -9.64 17.42
C GLU A 262 29.74 -8.80 16.50
N ALA A 263 30.65 -8.01 17.06
CA ALA A 263 31.58 -7.20 16.29
C ALA A 263 32.39 -8.05 15.30
N LYS A 264 32.97 -9.18 15.77
CA LYS A 264 33.71 -10.14 14.95
C LYS A 264 32.83 -10.70 13.83
N LYS A 265 31.59 -11.09 14.15
CA LYS A 265 30.65 -11.67 13.18
C LYS A 265 30.28 -10.67 12.08
N VAL A 266 29.91 -9.45 12.46
CA VAL A 266 29.41 -8.44 11.51
C VAL A 266 30.53 -7.90 10.63
N VAL A 267 31.70 -7.61 11.20
CA VAL A 267 32.82 -7.09 10.40
C VAL A 267 33.24 -8.08 9.33
N GLY A 268 33.22 -9.39 9.63
CA GLY A 268 33.66 -10.43 8.70
C GLY A 268 35.02 -10.05 8.10
N ASP A 269 35.20 -10.27 6.79
CA ASP A 269 36.45 -9.96 6.08
C ASP A 269 36.72 -8.49 5.74
N ARG A 270 35.79 -7.58 6.08
CA ARG A 270 35.78 -6.18 5.62
C ARG A 270 36.85 -5.31 6.26
N ASP A 271 37.23 -5.59 7.51
CA ASP A 271 38.27 -4.87 8.25
C ASP A 271 39.03 -5.85 9.18
N ALA A 272 40.27 -6.17 8.81
CA ALA A 272 41.10 -7.14 9.54
C ALA A 272 41.54 -6.62 10.91
N ALA A 273 41.85 -5.33 11.04
CA ALA A 273 42.31 -4.74 12.30
C ALA A 273 41.18 -4.74 13.33
N LEU A 274 39.97 -4.38 12.90
CA LEU A 274 38.79 -4.40 13.75
C LEU A 274 38.40 -5.82 14.16
N ARG A 275 38.50 -6.80 13.26
CA ARG A 275 38.31 -8.22 13.60
C ARG A 275 39.30 -8.69 14.65
N GLN A 276 40.59 -8.37 14.48
CA GLN A 276 41.63 -8.75 15.45
C GLN A 276 41.41 -8.06 16.82
N GLN A 277 40.92 -6.82 16.83
CA GLN A 277 40.52 -6.15 18.07
C GLN A 277 39.37 -6.89 18.76
N ALA A 278 38.32 -7.26 18.01
CA ALA A 278 37.20 -8.02 18.54
C ALA A 278 37.63 -9.38 19.12
N GLU A 279 38.52 -10.09 18.44
CA GLU A 279 39.07 -11.36 18.92
C GLU A 279 39.86 -11.21 20.22
N ARG A 280 40.70 -10.17 20.32
CA ARG A 280 41.44 -9.89 21.56
C ARG A 280 40.52 -9.58 22.73
N GLN A 281 39.48 -8.78 22.52
CA GLN A 281 38.51 -8.46 23.56
C GLN A 281 37.68 -9.68 23.98
N LEU A 282 37.24 -10.50 23.01
CA LEU A 282 36.53 -11.75 23.28
C LEU A 282 37.38 -12.75 24.08
N ALA A 283 38.68 -12.83 23.82
CA ALA A 283 39.60 -13.68 24.59
C ALA A 283 39.87 -13.17 26.00
N ALA A 284 39.74 -11.85 26.23
CA ALA A 284 39.92 -11.22 27.52
C ALA A 284 38.64 -11.22 28.38
N ASP A 285 37.47 -11.38 27.76
CA ASP A 285 36.17 -11.38 28.43
C ASP A 285 36.02 -12.60 29.34
N LYS A 286 36.02 -12.37 30.65
CA LYS A 286 35.74 -13.39 31.67
C LYS A 286 34.22 -13.48 31.84
N MET A 287 33.62 -14.54 31.31
CA MET A 287 32.17 -14.82 31.43
C MET A 287 31.93 -16.20 32.02
N GLY A 288 32.65 -16.48 33.12
CA GLY A 288 32.62 -17.75 33.82
C GLY A 288 31.64 -17.76 35.01
N PRO A 289 31.62 -18.86 35.78
CA PRO A 289 30.72 -19.00 36.94
C PRO A 289 30.91 -17.92 38.02
N ALA A 290 32.13 -17.39 38.17
CA ALA A 290 32.42 -16.35 39.17
C ALA A 290 31.71 -15.04 38.84
N GLU A 291 31.79 -14.60 37.57
CA GLU A 291 31.12 -13.40 37.09
C GLU A 291 29.59 -13.56 37.09
N GLU A 292 29.08 -14.74 36.72
CA GLU A 292 27.66 -15.05 36.82
C GLU A 292 27.16 -14.95 38.27
N ASN A 293 27.87 -15.53 39.23
CA ASN A 293 27.49 -15.47 40.65
C ASN A 293 27.51 -14.03 41.18
N ALA A 294 28.53 -13.25 40.82
CA ALA A 294 28.60 -11.84 41.19
C ALA A 294 27.43 -11.03 40.59
N ALA A 295 27.08 -11.27 39.33
CA ALA A 295 25.95 -10.61 38.67
C ALA A 295 24.60 -11.00 39.31
N ARG A 296 24.43 -12.26 39.70
CA ARG A 296 23.24 -12.74 40.44
C ARG A 296 23.12 -12.09 41.82
N ALA A 297 24.23 -11.81 42.49
CA ALA A 297 24.27 -11.18 43.80
C ALA A 297 24.05 -9.65 43.80
N ALA A 298 24.06 -9.00 42.63
CA ALA A 298 23.82 -7.57 42.50
C ALA A 298 22.44 -7.15 43.07
N LYS A 299 22.24 -5.87 43.40
CA LYS A 299 20.95 -5.39 43.94
C LYS A 299 19.86 -5.26 42.87
N ASP A 300 20.26 -5.06 41.62
CA ASP A 300 19.39 -4.88 40.48
C ASP A 300 19.72 -5.90 39.38
N GLY A 301 18.95 -5.87 38.29
CA GLY A 301 19.08 -6.74 37.15
C GLY A 301 20.15 -6.36 36.11
N ASN A 302 20.79 -5.18 36.20
CA ASN A 302 21.62 -4.65 35.11
C ASN A 302 22.83 -5.55 34.82
N ALA A 303 23.55 -5.96 35.87
CA ALA A 303 24.75 -6.80 35.71
C ALA A 303 24.39 -8.16 35.10
N LEU A 304 23.30 -8.77 35.58
CA LEU A 304 22.84 -10.08 35.13
C LEU A 304 22.34 -10.02 33.67
N PHE A 305 21.59 -8.99 33.33
CA PHE A 305 21.09 -8.77 31.98
C PHE A 305 22.24 -8.56 30.99
N ASN A 306 23.17 -7.66 31.29
CA ASN A 306 24.29 -7.34 30.40
C ASN A 306 25.23 -8.54 30.19
N LEU A 307 25.48 -9.34 31.25
CA LEU A 307 26.25 -10.57 31.13
C LEU A 307 25.56 -11.58 30.21
N GLY A 308 24.26 -11.80 30.41
CA GLY A 308 23.46 -12.66 29.54
C GLY A 308 23.48 -12.19 28.09
N TYR A 309 23.37 -10.88 27.89
CA TYR A 309 23.33 -10.28 26.57
C TYR A 309 24.67 -10.41 25.82
N ALA A 310 25.80 -10.23 26.52
CA ALA A 310 27.12 -10.41 25.93
C ALA A 310 27.38 -11.88 25.56
N LEU A 311 27.01 -12.83 26.44
CA LEU A 311 27.06 -14.28 26.15
C LEU A 311 26.23 -14.65 24.92
N ALA A 312 24.97 -14.19 24.89
CA ALA A 312 24.05 -14.45 23.79
C ALA A 312 24.58 -13.88 22.46
N SER A 313 25.06 -12.64 22.46
CA SER A 313 25.64 -11.98 21.28
C SER A 313 26.93 -12.66 20.81
N GLY A 314 27.65 -13.31 21.73
CA GLY A 314 28.81 -14.17 21.45
C GLY A 314 28.47 -15.56 20.92
N GLY A 315 27.19 -15.90 20.76
CA GLY A 315 26.72 -17.19 20.25
C GLY A 315 26.35 -18.21 21.32
N ALA A 316 26.57 -17.92 22.61
CA ALA A 316 26.16 -18.78 23.73
C ALA A 316 24.70 -18.51 24.14
N LEU A 317 23.76 -18.62 23.18
CA LEU A 317 22.35 -18.28 23.38
C LEU A 317 21.69 -19.04 24.54
N ASP A 318 21.96 -20.34 24.68
CA ASP A 318 21.37 -21.19 25.73
C ASP A 318 21.77 -20.75 27.15
N ARG A 319 22.97 -20.17 27.30
CA ARG A 319 23.44 -19.59 28.57
C ARG A 319 22.98 -18.16 28.74
N GLY A 320 23.05 -17.36 27.68
CA GLY A 320 22.78 -15.93 27.74
C GLY A 320 21.31 -15.58 27.94
N LEU A 321 20.40 -16.22 27.21
CA LEU A 321 18.97 -15.90 27.24
C LEU A 321 18.35 -16.07 28.64
N PRO A 322 18.58 -17.16 29.39
CA PRO A 322 18.06 -17.28 30.76
C PRO A 322 18.59 -16.20 31.71
N LEU A 323 19.82 -15.73 31.53
CA LEU A 323 20.40 -14.66 32.34
C LEU A 323 19.73 -13.31 32.03
N MET A 324 19.45 -13.04 30.75
CA MET A 324 18.69 -11.85 30.35
C MET A 324 17.28 -11.84 30.93
N GLU A 325 16.56 -12.96 30.82
CA GLU A 325 15.20 -13.12 31.38
C GLU A 325 15.20 -12.89 32.90
N GLN A 326 16.18 -13.47 33.62
CA GLN A 326 16.33 -13.28 35.06
C GLN A 326 16.71 -11.84 35.44
N GLY A 327 17.61 -11.21 34.67
CA GLY A 327 17.97 -9.81 34.85
C GLY A 327 16.77 -8.88 34.67
N LEU A 328 15.94 -9.14 33.65
CA LEU A 328 14.70 -8.39 33.44
C LEU A 328 13.70 -8.59 34.58
N ALA A 329 13.48 -9.84 35.01
CA ALA A 329 12.56 -10.17 36.10
C ALA A 329 12.98 -9.57 37.45
N LYS A 330 14.29 -9.43 37.68
CA LYS A 330 14.85 -8.83 38.90
C LYS A 330 14.58 -7.31 39.00
N GLY A 331 14.31 -6.64 37.88
CA GLY A 331 13.99 -5.21 37.86
C GLY A 331 15.18 -4.30 38.20
N GLY A 332 14.91 -3.01 38.40
CA GLY A 332 15.95 -2.01 38.68
C GLY A 332 16.86 -1.70 37.47
N LEU A 333 16.43 -2.08 36.26
CA LEU A 333 17.17 -1.80 35.03
C LEU A 333 17.17 -0.30 34.76
N LYS A 334 18.35 0.24 34.40
CA LYS A 334 18.50 1.66 34.03
C LYS A 334 17.71 2.02 32.77
N ARG A 335 17.51 1.05 31.87
CA ARG A 335 16.85 1.21 30.57
C ARG A 335 15.97 -0.03 30.28
N PRO A 336 14.78 -0.11 30.89
CA PRO A 336 13.93 -1.29 30.76
C PRO A 336 13.43 -1.52 29.33
N ASP A 337 13.19 -0.48 28.55
CA ASP A 337 12.77 -0.61 27.14
C ASP A 337 13.88 -1.17 26.24
N ASP A 338 15.11 -0.64 26.36
CA ASP A 338 16.27 -1.18 25.65
C ASP A 338 16.49 -2.65 26.02
N ALA A 339 16.37 -3.01 27.31
CA ALA A 339 16.51 -4.39 27.77
C ALA A 339 15.44 -5.31 27.16
N LYS A 340 14.17 -4.87 27.09
CA LYS A 340 13.11 -5.64 26.41
C LYS A 340 13.38 -5.76 24.91
N LEU A 341 13.84 -4.70 24.25
CA LEU A 341 14.23 -4.74 22.84
C LEU A 341 15.32 -5.81 22.62
N HIS A 342 16.42 -5.73 23.36
CA HIS A 342 17.54 -6.67 23.25
C HIS A 342 17.15 -8.11 23.60
N LEU A 343 16.27 -8.31 24.60
CA LEU A 343 15.74 -9.63 24.94
C LEU A 343 14.89 -10.19 23.80
N GLY A 344 13.97 -9.39 23.23
CA GLY A 344 13.15 -9.82 22.10
C GLY A 344 13.97 -10.23 20.89
N LEU A 345 15.04 -9.47 20.57
CA LEU A 345 16.00 -9.84 19.52
C LEU A 345 16.71 -11.16 19.83
N THR A 346 17.13 -11.35 21.08
CA THR A 346 17.81 -12.57 21.51
C THR A 346 16.89 -13.79 21.45
N GLN A 347 15.63 -13.64 21.87
CA GLN A 347 14.59 -14.66 21.73
C GLN A 347 14.37 -15.04 20.27
N ALA A 348 14.30 -14.06 19.36
CA ALA A 348 14.18 -14.31 17.93
C ALA A 348 15.39 -15.07 17.37
N LEU A 349 16.61 -14.71 17.76
CA LEU A 349 17.84 -15.42 17.39
C LEU A 349 17.86 -16.86 17.92
N ALA A 350 17.27 -17.10 19.10
CA ALA A 350 17.08 -18.43 19.68
C ALA A 350 15.89 -19.21 19.08
N GLY A 351 15.22 -18.68 18.05
CA GLY A 351 14.07 -19.32 17.40
C GLY A 351 12.74 -19.19 18.17
N ARG A 352 12.72 -18.52 19.32
CA ARG A 352 11.52 -18.27 20.14
C ARG A 352 10.73 -17.07 19.61
N LYS A 353 10.15 -17.21 18.42
CA LYS A 353 9.48 -16.10 17.70
C LYS A 353 8.27 -15.52 18.45
N ASP A 354 7.47 -16.36 19.09
CA ASP A 354 6.27 -15.90 19.81
C ASP A 354 6.65 -15.13 21.09
N ASP A 355 7.59 -15.66 21.88
CA ASP A 355 8.17 -14.96 23.03
C ASP A 355 8.79 -13.63 22.62
N ALA A 356 9.53 -13.60 21.50
CA ALA A 356 10.11 -12.38 20.95
C ALA A 356 9.02 -11.33 20.65
N LYS A 357 7.95 -11.71 19.94
CA LYS A 357 6.83 -10.81 19.64
C LYS A 357 6.16 -10.30 20.92
N GLN A 358 5.97 -11.16 21.92
CA GLN A 358 5.40 -10.78 23.20
C GLN A 358 6.29 -9.78 23.95
N THR A 359 7.59 -10.01 24.01
CA THR A 359 8.55 -9.11 24.68
C THR A 359 8.63 -7.77 23.95
N LEU A 360 8.71 -7.78 22.61
CA LEU A 360 8.79 -6.57 21.80
C LEU A 360 7.53 -5.70 21.92
N ALA A 361 6.35 -6.30 22.09
CA ALA A 361 5.11 -5.57 22.35
C ALA A 361 5.16 -4.77 23.68
N GLY A 362 6.05 -5.16 24.61
CA GLY A 362 6.26 -4.48 25.88
C GLY A 362 7.21 -3.28 25.82
N VAL A 363 7.79 -2.96 24.65
CA VAL A 363 8.70 -1.83 24.46
C VAL A 363 7.89 -0.56 24.15
N GLN A 364 7.94 0.42 25.04
CA GLN A 364 7.10 1.63 24.97
C GLN A 364 7.90 2.94 24.84
N GLY A 365 9.23 2.85 24.75
CA GLY A 365 10.11 4.02 24.62
C GLY A 365 9.81 4.87 23.39
N SER A 366 9.69 6.18 23.59
CA SER A 366 9.41 7.19 22.55
C SER A 366 10.66 7.77 21.88
N ASP A 367 11.84 7.33 22.30
CA ASP A 367 13.14 7.77 21.78
C ASP A 367 13.67 6.89 20.64
N GLY A 368 12.78 6.16 19.98
CA GLY A 368 13.07 5.23 18.89
C GLY A 368 13.00 3.75 19.27
N ALA A 369 13.05 3.40 20.56
CA ALA A 369 13.02 2.00 20.99
C ALA A 369 11.70 1.30 20.58
N GLY A 370 10.56 1.98 20.76
CA GLY A 370 9.26 1.46 20.35
C GLY A 370 9.13 1.31 18.83
N ASP A 371 9.70 2.22 18.04
CA ASP A 371 9.73 2.10 16.57
C ASP A 371 10.52 0.87 16.13
N LEU A 372 11.73 0.69 16.67
CA LEU A 372 12.55 -0.47 16.37
C LEU A 372 11.86 -1.78 16.77
N ALA A 373 11.21 -1.83 17.94
CA ALA A 373 10.48 -3.01 18.39
C ALA A 373 9.29 -3.37 17.47
N ARG A 374 8.52 -2.37 17.02
CA ARG A 374 7.45 -2.58 16.02
C ARG A 374 8.01 -3.13 14.72
N LEU A 375 9.12 -2.58 14.24
CA LEU A 375 9.75 -3.03 13.01
C LEU A 375 10.30 -4.46 13.11
N TRP A 376 10.95 -4.81 14.23
CA TRP A 376 11.34 -6.21 14.48
C TRP A 376 10.12 -7.14 14.51
N THR A 377 9.00 -6.70 15.09
CA THR A 377 7.76 -7.48 15.07
C THR A 377 7.26 -7.73 13.64
N VAL A 378 7.37 -6.74 12.75
CA VAL A 378 7.04 -6.89 11.32
C VAL A 378 8.00 -7.86 10.63
N TYR A 379 9.30 -7.77 10.92
CA TYR A 379 10.31 -8.68 10.37
C TYR A 379 10.10 -10.15 10.79
N LEU A 380 9.58 -10.39 12.00
CA LEU A 380 9.35 -11.72 12.54
C LEU A 380 8.03 -12.38 12.09
N ARG A 381 7.25 -11.74 11.22
CA ARG A 381 5.96 -12.27 10.75
C ARG A 381 6.10 -13.53 9.90
#